data_AF-A0A4Z1C3L4-F1
#
_entry.id   AF-A0A4Z1C3L4-F1
#
_cell.length_a   1.000
_cell.length_b   1.000
_cell.length_c   1.000
_cell.angle_alpha   90.00
_cell.angle_beta   90.00
_cell.angle_gamma   90.00
#
_symmetry.space_group_name_H-M   'P 1'
#
loop_
_entity.id
_entity.type
_entity.pdbx_description
1 polymer ?
#
loop_
_entity_poly.entity_id
_entity_poly.type
_entity_poly.pdbx_seq_one_letter_code
_entity_poly.pdbx_strand_id
1 'polypeptide(L)'
;MIEQVTLRDGTDAFVVPLERTDRAQLVAEFEHLSPESQRRRFLAPVHHLSDAMLDHLVDHVDGIDHVALVLCPRRRTTSTTRWRWRASRATPTPPKPPTWP
;
A
#
# COMPACT_ATOMS: atom_id res chain seq x y z
N MET A 1 10.43 3.85 8.45
CA MET A 1 10.78 5.27 8.22
C MET A 1 9.49 6.02 7.98
N ILE A 2 9.20 7.05 8.78
CA ILE A 2 7.99 7.86 8.65
C ILE A 2 8.40 9.14 7.92
N GLU A 3 7.87 9.35 6.72
CA GLU A 3 8.17 10.54 5.91
C GLU A 3 6.99 11.50 5.94
N GLN A 4 7.22 12.76 6.30
CA GLN A 4 6.17 13.78 6.25
C GLN A 4 6.11 14.39 4.84
N VAL A 5 4.92 14.44 4.25
CA VAL A 5 4.69 14.99 2.91
C VAL A 5 3.54 15.98 2.93
N THR A 6 3.67 17.07 2.17
CA THR A 6 2.56 17.98 1.89
C THR A 6 2.03 17.68 0.50
N LEU A 7 0.75 17.34 0.41
CA LEU A 7 0.07 17.10 -0.85
C LEU A 7 -0.10 18.42 -1.64
N ARG A 8 -0.38 18.31 -2.94
CA ARG A 8 -0.56 19.48 -3.82
C ARG A 8 -1.68 20.42 -3.40
N ASP A 9 -2.64 19.91 -2.64
CA ASP A 9 -3.76 20.67 -2.08
C ASP A 9 -3.43 21.36 -0.75
N GLY A 10 -2.18 21.27 -0.28
CA GLY A 10 -1.74 21.81 1.00
C GLY A 10 -2.03 20.89 2.20
N THR A 11 -2.54 19.68 1.98
CA THR A 11 -2.80 18.73 3.07
C THR A 11 -1.50 18.09 3.55
N ASP A 12 -1.19 18.27 4.83
CA ASP A 12 -0.13 17.51 5.50
C ASP A 12 -0.51 16.04 5.62
N ALA A 13 0.43 15.16 5.30
CA ALA A 13 0.28 13.72 5.42
C ALA A 13 1.60 13.05 5.82
N PHE A 14 1.51 11.81 6.27
CA PHE A 14 2.63 10.95 6.59
C PHE A 14 2.61 9.75 5.67
N VAL A 15 3.76 9.39 5.11
CA VAL A 15 3.97 8.12 4.43
C VAL A 15 4.64 7.18 5.42
N VAL A 16 3.96 6.07 5.71
CA VAL A 16 4.42 5.06 6.66
C VAL A 16 4.44 3.67 6.00
N PRO A 17 5.31 2.75 6.41
CA PRO A 17 5.23 1.36 6.01
C PRO A 17 3.89 0.75 6.43
N LEU A 18 3.31 -0.10 5.59
CA LEU A 18 2.15 -0.91 5.97
C LEU A 18 2.63 -2.08 6.83
N GLU A 19 2.02 -2.27 7.99
CA GLU A 19 2.33 -3.39 8.88
C GLU A 19 1.26 -4.49 8.80
N ARG A 20 1.62 -5.72 9.21
CA ARG A 20 0.69 -6.86 9.25
C ARG A 20 -0.52 -6.61 10.15
N THR A 21 -0.33 -5.84 11.21
CA THR A 21 -1.38 -5.40 12.12
C THR A 21 -2.43 -4.50 11.45
N ASP A 22 -2.11 -3.88 10.33
CA ASP A 22 -3.02 -2.99 9.59
C ASP A 22 -3.98 -3.76 8.66
N ARG A 23 -3.89 -5.10 8.60
CA ARG A 23 -4.73 -5.95 7.73
C ARG A 23 -6.22 -5.62 7.88
N ALA A 24 -6.72 -5.50 9.10
CA ALA A 24 -8.13 -5.19 9.36
C ALA A 24 -8.51 -3.77 8.91
N GLN A 25 -7.63 -2.79 9.12
CA GLN A 25 -7.85 -1.42 8.65
C GLN A 25 -7.85 -1.35 7.13
N LEU A 26 -6.97 -2.08 6.44
CA LEU A 26 -6.92 -2.13 4.99
C LEU A 26 -8.23 -2.67 4.40
N VAL A 27 -8.81 -3.72 5.01
CA VAL A 27 -10.12 -4.26 4.61
C VAL A 27 -11.22 -3.22 4.79
N ALA A 28 -11.31 -2.62 5.97
CA ALA A 28 -12.33 -1.60 6.25
C ALA A 28 -12.24 -0.44 5.26
N GLU A 29 -11.04 0.09 5.03
CA GLU A 29 -10.83 1.18 4.10
C GLU A 29 -11.11 0.79 2.64
N PHE A 30 -10.82 -0.46 2.24
CA PHE A 30 -11.15 -0.96 0.92
C PHE A 30 -12.66 -1.01 0.67
N GLU A 31 -13.44 -1.40 1.69
CA GLU A 31 -14.91 -1.45 1.61
C GLU A 31 -15.53 -0.05 1.53
N HIS A 32 -14.86 0.98 2.05
CA HIS A 32 -15.29 2.38 1.88
C HIS A 32 -15.00 2.95 0.48
N LEU A 33 -14.17 2.28 -0.34
CA LEU A 33 -13.89 2.74 -1.69
C LEU A 33 -15.11 2.57 -2.60
N SER A 34 -15.29 3.50 -3.54
CA SER A 34 -16.30 3.34 -4.58
C SER A 34 -16.03 2.08 -5.43
N PRO A 35 -17.06 1.40 -5.95
CA PRO A 35 -16.88 0.22 -6.81
C PRO A 35 -16.00 0.49 -8.04
N GLU A 36 -16.03 1.72 -8.56
CA GLU A 36 -15.16 2.15 -9.66
C GLU A 36 -13.68 2.20 -9.23
N SER A 37 -13.39 2.68 -8.02
CA SER A 37 -12.04 2.71 -7.46
C SER A 37 -11.52 1.30 -7.19
N GLN A 38 -12.37 0.41 -6.67
CA GLN A 38 -12.05 -1.01 -6.48
C GLN A 38 -11.71 -1.68 -7.81
N ARG A 39 -12.55 -1.48 -8.84
CA ARG A 39 -12.30 -1.98 -10.20
C ARG A 39 -11.00 -1.46 -10.80
N ARG A 40 -10.71 -0.17 -10.68
CA ARG A 40 -9.46 0.40 -11.20
C ARG A 40 -8.22 -0.13 -10.50
N ARG A 41 -8.34 -0.50 -9.21
CA ARG A 41 -7.23 -1.02 -8.41
C ARG A 41 -6.86 -2.46 -8.78
N PHE A 42 -7.86 -3.30 -9.02
CA PHE A 42 -7.65 -4.72 -9.32
C PHE A 42 -7.87 -5.10 -10.78
N LEU A 43 -8.25 -4.13 -11.61
CA LEU A 43 -8.68 -4.32 -13.01
C LEU A 43 -9.80 -5.37 -13.16
N ALA A 44 -10.52 -5.63 -12.07
CA ALA A 44 -11.52 -6.67 -11.91
C ALA A 44 -12.58 -6.22 -10.88
N PRO A 45 -13.83 -6.72 -10.95
CA PRO A 45 -14.88 -6.42 -9.98
C PRO A 45 -14.63 -7.14 -8.64
N VAL A 46 -13.61 -6.71 -7.91
CA VAL A 46 -13.30 -7.19 -6.56
C VAL A 46 -14.15 -6.39 -5.57
N HIS A 47 -15.08 -7.05 -4.89
CA HIS A 47 -15.96 -6.44 -3.89
C HIS A 47 -15.42 -6.57 -2.46
N HIS A 48 -14.72 -7.68 -2.17
CA HIS A 48 -14.06 -7.93 -0.89
C HIS A 48 -12.65 -8.47 -1.16
N LEU A 49 -11.72 -8.13 -0.28
CA LEU A 49 -10.37 -8.69 -0.32
C LEU A 49 -10.43 -10.10 0.27
N SER A 50 -10.07 -11.11 -0.53
CA SER A 50 -9.93 -12.48 -0.02
C SER A 50 -8.67 -12.60 0.84
N ASP A 51 -8.62 -13.62 1.69
CA ASP A 51 -7.45 -13.85 2.54
C ASP A 51 -6.16 -14.00 1.73
N ALA A 52 -6.19 -14.72 0.61
CA ALA A 52 -5.03 -14.85 -0.27
C ALA A 52 -4.55 -13.50 -0.86
N MET A 53 -5.47 -12.55 -1.10
CA MET A 53 -5.11 -11.20 -1.53
C MET A 53 -4.47 -10.42 -0.39
N LEU A 54 -5.00 -10.52 0.82
CA LEU A 54 -4.45 -9.87 2.00
C LEU A 54 -3.08 -10.44 2.37
N ASP A 55 -2.88 -11.75 2.22
CA ASP A 55 -1.58 -12.39 2.43
C ASP A 55 -0.54 -11.79 1.47
N HIS A 56 -0.93 -11.56 0.22
CA HIS A 56 -0.03 -10.96 -0.76
C HIS A 56 0.20 -9.46 -0.55
N LEU A 57 -0.84 -8.72 -0.15
CA LEU A 57 -0.80 -7.26 0.01
C LEU A 57 -0.20 -6.79 1.33
N VAL A 58 -0.21 -7.64 2.35
CA VAL A 58 0.17 -7.28 3.72
C VAL A 58 1.20 -8.25 4.30
N ASP A 59 0.96 -9.56 4.24
CA ASP A 59 1.83 -10.52 4.94
C ASP A 59 3.14 -10.80 4.20
N HIS A 60 3.12 -10.78 2.87
CA HIS A 60 4.30 -10.95 2.02
C HIS A 60 5.10 -9.66 1.83
N VAL A 61 4.72 -8.57 2.52
CA VAL A 61 5.47 -7.31 2.54
C VAL A 61 6.69 -7.49 3.44
N ASP A 62 7.87 -7.58 2.84
CA ASP A 62 9.15 -7.74 3.53
C ASP A 62 9.89 -6.39 3.73
N GLY A 63 9.43 -5.33 3.07
CA GLY A 63 10.05 -4.01 3.10
C GLY A 63 11.32 -3.91 2.24
N ILE A 64 11.67 -4.95 1.48
CA ILE A 64 12.84 -5.01 0.59
C ILE A 64 12.39 -5.30 -0.84
N ASP A 65 11.93 -6.52 -1.15
CA ASP A 65 11.46 -6.91 -2.49
C ASP A 65 9.99 -6.52 -2.71
N HIS A 66 9.20 -6.54 -1.64
CA HIS A 66 7.80 -6.17 -1.61
C HIS A 66 7.58 -5.07 -0.56
N VAL A 67 7.47 -3.84 -1.04
CA VAL A 67 7.25 -2.66 -0.19
C VAL A 67 5.82 -2.15 -0.35
N ALA A 68 5.09 -2.09 0.76
CA ALA A 68 3.79 -1.44 0.83
C ALA A 68 3.87 -0.22 1.74
N LEU A 69 3.38 0.92 1.23
CA LEU A 69 3.36 2.19 1.94
C LEU A 69 1.92 2.70 2.05
N VAL A 70 1.63 3.33 3.17
CA VAL A 70 0.37 3.96 3.51
C VAL A 70 0.55 5.48 3.57
N LEU A 71 -0.40 6.22 3.00
CA LEU A 71 -0.48 7.66 3.17
C LEU A 71 -1.56 7.98 4.20
N CYS A 72 -1.15 8.53 5.34
CA CYS A 72 -2.04 8.94 6.42
C CYS A 72 -2.10 10.49 6.50
N PRO A 73 -3.21 11.12 6.10
CA PRO A 73 -3.36 12.57 6.22
C PRO A 73 -3.38 13.00 7.70
N ARG A 74 -2.68 14.09 8.03
CA ARG A 74 -2.54 14.64 9.39
C ARG A 74 -3.86 15.19 9.95
N ARG A 75 -4.85 15.50 9.09
CA ARG A 75 -6.14 16.06 9.52
C ARG A 75 -7.18 14.98 9.79
N ARG A 76 -7.60 14.88 11.06
CA ARG A 76 -8.90 14.31 11.48
C ARG A 76 -10.00 15.16 10.85
N THR A 77 -11.04 14.53 10.29
CA THR A 77 -12.17 15.10 9.51
C THR A 77 -11.75 15.52 8.10
N THR A 78 -12.17 14.91 6.98
CA THR A 78 -13.48 14.42 6.57
C THR A 78 -13.28 13.31 5.52
N SER A 79 -13.81 12.11 5.77
CA SER A 79 -14.26 11.02 4.87
C SER A 79 -13.66 10.81 3.47
N THR A 80 -12.44 11.24 3.14
CA THR A 80 -11.80 10.92 1.84
C THR A 80 -10.36 10.48 2.08
N THR A 81 -10.19 9.27 2.62
CA THR A 81 -8.88 8.61 2.64
C THR A 81 -8.55 8.20 1.21
N ARG A 82 -7.84 9.07 0.48
CA ARG A 82 -7.38 8.77 -0.88
C ARG A 82 -6.12 7.91 -0.81
N TRP A 83 -6.32 6.61 -0.76
CA TRP A 83 -5.26 5.62 -0.89
C TRP A 83 -4.65 5.66 -2.29
N ARG A 84 -3.46 6.26 -2.44
CA ARG A 84 -2.65 6.15 -3.67
C ARG A 84 -1.48 5.22 -3.40
N TRP A 85 -1.70 3.94 -3.66
CA TRP A 85 -0.64 2.94 -3.68
C TRP A 85 0.28 3.17 -4.89
N ARG A 86 1.59 3.21 -4.65
CA ARG A 86 2.63 3.13 -5.69
C ARG A 86 3.53 1.96 -5.28
N ALA A 87 3.37 0.79 -5.89
CA ALA A 87 4.46 -0.18 -5.89
C ALA A 87 5.66 0.44 -6.60
N SER A 88 6.68 0.79 -5.84
CA SER A 88 8.04 0.71 -6.33
C SER A 88 8.37 -0.79 -6.40
N ARG A 89 8.46 -1.34 -7.63
CA ARG A 89 9.25 -2.56 -7.82
C ARG A 89 10.65 -2.23 -7.32
N ALA A 90 11.03 -2.77 -6.17
CA ALA A 90 12.43 -2.80 -5.82
C ALA A 90 13.16 -3.47 -6.98
N THR A 91 14.24 -2.84 -7.42
CA THR A 91 15.08 -3.39 -8.48
C THR A 91 15.55 -4.76 -7.99
N PRO A 92 15.32 -5.86 -8.74
CA PRO A 92 15.82 -7.16 -8.32
C PRO A 92 17.33 -7.05 -8.16
N THR A 93 17.82 -7.37 -6.96
CA THR A 93 19.25 -7.42 -6.67
C THR A 93 19.91 -8.32 -7.74
N PRO A 94 20.92 -7.84 -8.49
CA PRO A 94 21.56 -8.66 -9.51
C PRO A 94 22.15 -9.91 -8.86
N PRO A 95 22.02 -11.10 -9.48
CA PRO A 95 22.60 -12.32 -8.92
C PRO A 95 24.12 -12.13 -8.77
N LYS A 96 24.64 -12.56 -7.62
CA LYS A 96 26.08 -12.58 -7.32
C LYS A 96 26.83 -13.27 -8.48
N PRO A 97 27.89 -12.66 -9.05
CA PRO A 97 28.62 -13.28 -10.15
C PRO A 97 29.21 -14.62 -9.70
N PRO A 98 29.25 -15.64 -10.58
CA PRO A 98 29.82 -16.93 -10.23
C PRO A 98 31.30 -16.77 -9.91
N THR A 99 31.67 -17.11 -8.68
CA THR A 99 33.06 -17.37 -8.30
C THR A 99 33.46 -18.71 -8.90
N TRP A 100 34.24 -18.67 -9.97
CA TRP A 100 35.00 -19.84 -10.44
C TRP A 100 36.30 -19.97 -9.64
N PRO A 101 36.77 -21.21 -9.38
CA PRO A 101 38.05 -21.47 -8.74
C PRO A 101 39.25 -21.09 -9.61
#